data_AF-A0A419IVK2-F1
#
_entry.id   AF-A0A419IVK2-F1
#
_cell.length_a   1.000
_cell.length_b   1.000
_cell.length_c   1.000
_cell.angle_alpha   90.00
_cell.angle_beta   90.00
_cell.angle_gamma   90.00
#
_symmetry.space_group_name_H-M   'P 1'
#
loop_
_entity.id
_entity.type
_entity.pdbx_description
1 polymer ?
#
loop_
_entity_poly.entity_id
_entity_poly.type
_entity_poly.pdbx_seq_one_letter_code
_entity_poly.pdbx_strand_id
1 'polypeptide(L)'
;MIHKRTRQRGVTNILLVMFIGIVATFIIATIQARLLLSVQRSRSLSDSLIAQYHSESVIYGALTRFIDGYPVSDGSTTLDDGTELEITTNVTATEQMLTALAKRPFAVTKLVASRDVTETTLTSGLEMIVSFDCTGSMNFSATAGNVSAPVGSRRIDVAREALFDLLNVIETTAAPYPPGIFKIGINGYGVNSVNLQDLTSDIDVLRNTVNNEILISQNSGQTFCGGVINGTNIGIGFTSAYDYFDANPAPPNTKRAVVVITDGATNTRTPYAACPPSYFCPFDDDLCSNPEVIANGWSCAGDYGSDCRMPAFDYLKCALADTDTDPIGIRDPEVSGYLIKIANIFGPDETFIQDIGNHYATKFYNTDDASDLSDILTDVFEEVSEEAFRIRLRRENP
;
A
#
# COMPACT_ATOMS: atom_id res chain seq x y z
N MET A 1 -81.57 59.00 -7.88
CA MET A 1 -80.66 58.00 -7.28
C MET A 1 -80.28 56.82 -8.20
N ILE A 2 -81.10 56.44 -9.20
CA ILE A 2 -80.84 55.26 -10.05
C ILE A 2 -79.63 55.44 -10.99
N HIS A 3 -79.39 56.65 -11.51
CA HIS A 3 -78.26 56.94 -12.43
C HIS A 3 -76.86 56.90 -11.80
N LYS A 4 -76.72 57.11 -10.48
CA LYS A 4 -75.42 57.03 -9.78
C LYS A 4 -74.98 55.57 -9.55
N ARG A 5 -75.94 54.64 -9.39
CA ARG A 5 -75.70 53.22 -9.12
C ARG A 5 -75.23 52.44 -10.35
N THR A 6 -75.76 52.73 -11.54
CA THR A 6 -75.33 52.10 -12.81
C THR A 6 -73.94 52.56 -13.23
N ARG A 7 -73.59 53.84 -13.02
CA ARG A 7 -72.26 54.37 -13.32
C ARG A 7 -71.18 53.81 -12.38
N GLN A 8 -71.49 53.62 -11.09
CA GLN A 8 -70.57 52.97 -10.14
C GLN A 8 -70.33 51.49 -10.48
N ARG A 9 -71.37 50.72 -10.85
CA ARG A 9 -71.20 49.32 -11.29
C ARG A 9 -70.34 49.20 -12.55
N GLY A 10 -70.47 50.12 -13.50
CA GLY A 10 -69.63 50.15 -14.70
C GLY A 10 -68.15 50.38 -14.39
N VAL A 11 -67.85 51.35 -13.52
CA VAL A 11 -66.47 51.64 -13.08
C VAL A 11 -65.88 50.47 -12.28
N THR A 12 -66.65 49.85 -11.39
CA THR A 12 -66.20 48.68 -10.62
C THR A 12 -65.91 47.48 -11.53
N ASN A 13 -66.73 47.23 -12.56
CA ASN A 13 -66.47 46.16 -13.53
C ASN A 13 -65.22 46.43 -14.38
N ILE A 14 -64.97 47.68 -14.79
CA ILE A 14 -63.76 48.05 -15.53
C ILE A 14 -62.51 47.88 -14.66
N LEU A 15 -62.56 48.31 -13.38
CA LEU A 15 -61.47 48.11 -12.42
C LEU A 15 -61.22 46.62 -12.16
N LEU A 16 -62.26 45.81 -12.03
CA LEU A 16 -62.14 44.37 -11.85
C LEU A 16 -61.48 43.70 -13.07
N VAL A 17 -61.90 44.07 -14.28
CA VAL A 17 -61.32 43.55 -15.54
C VAL A 17 -59.86 43.99 -15.68
N MET A 18 -59.50 45.23 -15.34
CA MET A 18 -58.10 45.66 -15.29
C MET A 18 -57.30 44.86 -14.27
N PHE A 19 -57.83 44.65 -13.07
CA PHE A 19 -57.12 43.92 -12.02
C PHE A 19 -56.90 42.45 -12.40
N ILE A 20 -57.93 41.79 -12.94
CA ILE A 20 -57.82 40.43 -13.48
C ILE A 20 -56.83 40.39 -14.64
N GLY A 21 -56.84 41.39 -15.53
CA GLY A 21 -55.91 41.50 -16.64
C GLY A 21 -54.45 41.62 -16.17
N ILE A 22 -54.17 42.44 -15.16
CA ILE A 22 -52.84 42.61 -14.55
C ILE A 22 -52.39 41.31 -13.87
N VAL A 23 -53.27 40.69 -13.08
CA VAL A 23 -52.96 39.41 -12.40
C VAL A 23 -52.69 38.31 -13.43
N ALA A 24 -53.48 38.22 -14.49
CA ALA A 24 -53.28 37.25 -15.57
C ALA A 24 -51.95 37.47 -16.32
N THR A 25 -51.57 38.72 -16.59
CA THR A 25 -50.26 39.02 -17.21
C THR A 25 -49.10 38.64 -16.30
N PHE A 26 -49.21 38.89 -15.00
CA PHE A 26 -48.20 38.45 -14.03
C PHE A 26 -48.09 36.93 -13.99
N ILE A 27 -49.21 36.20 -13.93
CA ILE A 27 -49.20 34.73 -13.94
C ILE A 27 -48.55 34.19 -15.22
N ILE A 28 -48.91 34.72 -16.39
CA ILE A 28 -48.34 34.31 -17.68
C ILE A 28 -46.82 34.59 -17.72
N ALA A 29 -46.39 35.77 -17.29
CA ALA A 29 -44.97 36.12 -17.22
C ALA A 29 -44.20 35.18 -16.28
N THR A 30 -44.80 34.82 -15.13
CA THR A 30 -44.18 33.89 -14.17
C THR A 30 -44.06 32.48 -14.74
N ILE A 31 -45.08 32.00 -15.46
CA ILE A 31 -45.06 30.70 -16.14
C ILE A 31 -44.02 30.69 -17.25
N GLN A 32 -43.96 31.74 -18.08
CA GLN A 32 -42.96 31.88 -19.14
C GLN A 32 -41.53 31.91 -18.59
N ALA A 33 -41.29 32.64 -17.50
CA ALA A 33 -39.98 32.67 -16.83
C ALA A 33 -39.58 31.28 -16.31
N ARG A 34 -40.52 30.54 -15.68
CA ARG A 34 -40.26 29.17 -15.21
C ARG A 34 -39.99 28.20 -16.35
N LEU A 35 -40.73 28.30 -17.46
CA LEU A 35 -40.50 27.51 -18.67
C LEU A 35 -39.13 27.80 -19.28
N LEU A 36 -38.75 29.06 -19.40
CA LEU A 36 -37.43 29.47 -19.89
C LEU A 36 -36.30 28.93 -19.00
N LEU A 37 -36.43 29.05 -17.68
CA LEU A 37 -35.49 28.47 -16.71
C LEU A 37 -35.40 26.95 -16.83
N SER A 38 -36.52 26.26 -16.99
CA SER A 38 -36.55 24.80 -17.17
C SER A 38 -35.88 24.37 -18.47
N VAL A 39 -36.14 25.07 -19.57
CA VAL A 39 -35.51 24.82 -20.87
C VAL A 39 -34.01 25.10 -20.80
N GLN A 40 -33.59 26.17 -20.13
CA GLN A 40 -32.17 26.49 -19.92
C GLN A 40 -31.46 25.41 -19.08
N ARG A 41 -32.08 24.92 -18.00
CA ARG A 41 -31.53 23.81 -17.21
C ARG A 41 -31.42 22.51 -18.01
N SER A 42 -32.44 22.18 -18.79
CA SER A 42 -32.42 21.00 -19.65
C SER A 42 -31.35 21.10 -20.74
N ARG A 43 -31.16 22.28 -21.33
CA ARG A 43 -30.10 22.54 -22.31
C ARG A 43 -28.73 22.48 -21.68
N SER A 44 -28.56 23.03 -20.47
CA SER A 44 -27.30 22.95 -19.71
C SER A 44 -26.90 21.51 -19.39
N LEU A 45 -27.85 20.66 -18.96
CA LEU A 45 -27.58 19.23 -18.73
C LEU A 45 -27.22 18.49 -20.02
N SER A 46 -27.96 18.73 -21.10
CA SER A 46 -27.67 18.14 -22.41
C SER A 46 -26.30 18.56 -22.93
N ASP A 47 -25.99 19.86 -22.84
CA ASP A 47 -24.71 20.41 -23.27
C ASP A 47 -23.57 19.89 -22.39
N SER A 48 -23.79 19.69 -21.09
CA SER A 48 -22.80 19.08 -20.19
C SER A 48 -22.49 17.64 -20.55
N LEU A 49 -23.51 16.85 -20.93
CA LEU A 49 -23.32 15.44 -21.33
C LEU A 49 -22.59 15.33 -22.67
N ILE A 50 -22.98 16.16 -23.65
CA ILE A 50 -22.34 16.17 -24.97
C ILE A 50 -20.90 16.68 -24.86
N ALA A 51 -20.69 17.79 -24.14
CA ALA A 51 -19.35 18.33 -23.92
C ALA A 51 -18.45 17.29 -23.22
N GLN A 52 -18.95 16.57 -22.21
CA GLN A 52 -18.19 15.50 -21.56
C GLN A 52 -17.84 14.38 -22.54
N TYR A 53 -18.84 13.77 -23.18
CA TYR A 53 -18.62 12.60 -24.03
C TYR A 53 -17.68 12.87 -25.22
N HIS A 54 -17.77 14.05 -25.83
CA HIS A 54 -16.92 14.40 -26.98
C HIS A 54 -15.54 14.93 -26.59
N SER A 55 -15.41 15.58 -25.44
CA SER A 55 -14.10 16.01 -24.94
C SER A 55 -13.29 14.87 -24.31
N GLU A 56 -13.96 13.81 -23.87
CA GLU A 56 -13.37 12.72 -23.08
C GLU A 56 -12.14 12.09 -23.74
N SER A 57 -12.17 11.82 -25.04
CA SER A 57 -11.02 11.23 -25.75
C SER A 57 -9.79 12.17 -25.82
N VAL A 58 -10.02 13.47 -26.01
CA VAL A 58 -8.97 14.49 -26.08
C VAL A 58 -8.42 14.78 -24.69
N ILE A 59 -9.30 14.84 -23.69
CA ILE A 59 -8.93 15.03 -22.29
C ILE A 59 -8.14 13.82 -21.79
N TYR A 60 -8.57 12.59 -22.06
CA TYR A 60 -7.78 11.39 -21.70
C TYR A 60 -6.44 11.36 -22.41
N GLY A 61 -6.37 11.72 -23.70
CA GLY A 61 -5.08 11.80 -24.39
C GLY A 61 -4.11 12.79 -23.73
N ALA A 62 -4.60 13.94 -23.27
CA ALA A 62 -3.81 14.91 -22.52
C ALA A 62 -3.48 14.43 -21.10
N LEU A 63 -4.42 13.77 -20.43
CA LEU A 63 -4.27 13.21 -19.09
C LEU A 63 -3.22 12.09 -19.08
N THR A 64 -3.26 11.17 -20.04
CA THR A 64 -2.28 10.08 -20.19
C THR A 64 -0.90 10.64 -20.47
N ARG A 65 -0.76 11.62 -21.38
CA ARG A 65 0.54 12.30 -21.60
C ARG A 65 1.05 13.02 -20.36
N PHE A 66 0.14 13.64 -19.61
CA PHE A 66 0.44 14.31 -18.35
C PHE A 66 0.90 13.31 -17.27
N ILE A 67 0.24 12.15 -17.18
CA ILE A 67 0.59 11.04 -16.30
C ILE A 67 1.97 10.47 -16.68
N ASP A 68 2.20 10.20 -17.96
CA ASP A 68 3.43 9.61 -18.49
C ASP A 68 4.63 10.58 -18.53
N GLY A 69 4.45 11.81 -18.02
CA GLY A 69 5.52 12.82 -17.95
C GLY A 69 5.89 13.45 -19.29
N TYR A 70 5.13 13.23 -20.35
CA TYR A 70 5.32 13.93 -21.62
C TYR A 70 4.85 15.38 -21.51
N PRO A 71 5.53 16.33 -22.17
CA PRO A 71 5.10 17.72 -22.19
C PRO A 71 3.71 17.83 -22.84
N VAL A 72 2.74 18.31 -22.07
CA VAL A 72 1.43 18.71 -22.56
C VAL A 72 1.47 20.20 -22.83
N SER A 73 1.24 20.61 -24.07
CA SER A 73 1.21 22.01 -24.45
C SER A 73 -0.15 22.61 -24.15
N ASP A 74 -0.15 23.80 -23.54
CA ASP A 74 -1.35 24.64 -23.45
C ASP A 74 -1.95 24.87 -24.83
N GLY A 75 -3.28 24.84 -24.90
CA GLY A 75 -3.96 24.99 -26.16
C GLY A 75 -5.46 25.08 -26.02
N SER A 76 -6.07 25.79 -26.97
CA SER A 76 -7.51 25.84 -27.16
C SER A 76 -7.83 25.25 -28.52
N THR A 77 -8.83 24.38 -28.58
CA THR A 77 -9.36 23.83 -29.82
C THR A 77 -10.88 23.84 -29.80
N THR A 78 -11.50 23.91 -30.97
CA THR A 78 -12.94 23.74 -31.12
C THR A 78 -13.18 22.39 -31.78
N LEU A 79 -13.91 21.52 -31.10
CA LEU A 79 -14.28 20.21 -31.64
C LEU A 79 -15.36 20.35 -32.73
N ASP A 80 -15.53 19.32 -33.54
CA ASP A 80 -16.49 19.30 -34.66
C ASP A 80 -17.94 19.54 -34.23
N ASP A 81 -18.26 19.28 -32.95
CA ASP A 81 -19.56 19.54 -32.35
C ASP A 81 -19.72 20.98 -31.83
N GLY A 82 -18.71 21.83 -31.95
CA GLY A 82 -18.71 23.21 -31.45
C GLY A 82 -18.39 23.34 -29.96
N THR A 83 -17.91 22.28 -29.30
CA THR A 83 -17.35 22.37 -27.94
C THR A 83 -16.00 23.07 -27.99
N GLU A 84 -15.84 24.13 -27.17
CA GLU A 84 -14.56 24.80 -26.95
C GLU A 84 -13.81 24.05 -25.86
N LEU A 85 -12.64 23.51 -26.19
CA LEU A 85 -11.79 22.77 -25.26
C LEU A 85 -10.51 23.56 -25.01
N GLU A 86 -10.24 23.86 -23.75
CA GLU A 86 -9.06 24.57 -23.29
C GLU A 86 -8.28 23.66 -22.34
N ILE A 87 -7.01 23.41 -22.66
CA ILE A 87 -6.08 22.70 -21.79
C ILE A 87 -5.08 23.73 -21.29
N THR A 88 -4.98 23.85 -19.98
CA THR A 88 -4.01 24.70 -19.31
C THR A 88 -3.18 23.87 -18.36
N THR A 89 -1.87 24.02 -18.46
CA THR A 89 -0.88 23.42 -17.58
C THR A 89 -0.30 24.53 -16.71
N ASN A 90 -0.30 24.30 -15.41
CA ASN A 90 0.38 25.20 -14.47
C ASN A 90 1.45 24.40 -13.73
N VAL A 91 2.69 24.89 -13.80
CA VAL A 91 3.84 24.27 -13.14
C VAL A 91 4.33 25.24 -12.08
N THR A 92 4.15 24.85 -10.82
CA THR A 92 4.80 25.51 -9.68
C THR A 92 6.05 24.72 -9.27
N ALA A 93 6.79 25.20 -8.26
CA ALA A 93 7.98 24.49 -7.77
C ALA A 93 7.67 23.12 -7.15
N THR A 94 6.44 22.91 -6.67
CA THR A 94 6.03 21.72 -5.92
C THR A 94 4.84 20.99 -6.52
N GLU A 95 4.14 21.57 -7.49
CA GLU A 95 2.89 21.01 -8.04
C GLU A 95 2.70 21.37 -9.52
N GLN A 96 2.28 20.37 -10.29
CA GLN A 96 1.95 20.41 -11.69
C GLN A 96 0.47 20.14 -11.78
N MET A 97 -0.26 21.07 -12.37
CA MET A 97 -1.69 20.95 -12.55
C MET A 97 -2.02 20.97 -14.04
N LEU A 98 -2.76 19.98 -14.49
CA LEU A 98 -3.46 19.98 -15.76
C LEU A 98 -4.92 20.34 -15.50
N THR A 99 -5.37 21.46 -16.05
CA THR A 99 -6.78 21.83 -16.08
C THR A 99 -7.30 21.69 -17.49
N ALA A 100 -8.23 20.77 -17.70
CA ALA A 100 -8.99 20.63 -18.93
C ALA A 100 -10.37 21.24 -18.73
N LEU A 101 -10.69 22.26 -19.52
CA LEU A 101 -11.95 22.96 -19.51
C LEU A 101 -12.68 22.73 -20.84
N ALA A 102 -13.80 22.04 -20.79
CA ALA A 102 -14.69 21.85 -21.94
C ALA A 102 -15.92 22.73 -21.77
N LYS A 103 -16.13 23.65 -22.72
CA LYS A 103 -17.15 24.70 -22.66
C LYS A 103 -18.07 24.64 -23.87
N ARG A 104 -19.35 24.82 -23.58
CA ARG A 104 -20.43 25.10 -24.53
C ARG A 104 -21.25 26.30 -24.02
N PRO A 105 -22.12 26.89 -24.85
CA PRO A 105 -22.86 28.11 -24.47
C PRO A 105 -23.61 28.05 -23.14
N PHE A 106 -24.01 26.85 -22.68
CA PHE A 106 -24.77 26.66 -21.43
C PHE A 106 -24.16 25.64 -20.45
N ALA A 107 -22.94 25.15 -20.69
CA ALA A 107 -22.29 24.16 -19.82
C ALA A 107 -20.77 24.32 -19.82
N VAL A 108 -20.17 24.12 -18.65
CA VAL A 108 -18.70 24.08 -18.48
C VAL A 108 -18.39 22.83 -17.66
N THR A 109 -17.50 21.99 -18.17
CA THR A 109 -16.89 20.89 -17.41
C THR A 109 -15.44 21.23 -17.17
N LYS A 110 -15.00 21.18 -15.91
CA LYS A 110 -13.62 21.36 -15.51
C LYS A 110 -13.09 20.06 -14.91
N LEU A 111 -12.01 19.55 -15.47
CA LEU A 111 -11.24 18.44 -14.92
C LEU A 111 -9.89 18.98 -14.48
N VAL A 112 -9.51 18.69 -13.24
CA VAL A 112 -8.23 19.11 -12.68
C VAL A 112 -7.48 17.85 -12.27
N ALA A 113 -6.34 17.62 -12.90
CA ALA A 113 -5.38 16.63 -12.46
C ALA A 113 -4.18 17.36 -11.86
N SER A 114 -3.76 16.97 -10.66
CA SER A 114 -2.59 17.53 -10.00
C SER A 114 -1.60 16.41 -9.71
N ARG A 115 -0.32 16.67 -9.94
CA ARG A 115 0.81 15.85 -9.50
C ARG A 115 1.83 16.75 -8.83
N ASP A 116 2.52 16.29 -7.81
CA ASP A 116 3.55 17.11 -7.20
C ASP A 116 4.77 17.23 -8.15
N VAL A 117 5.31 18.44 -8.36
CA VAL A 117 6.46 18.73 -9.27
C VAL A 117 7.79 18.22 -8.73
N THR A 118 7.82 17.82 -7.46
CA THR A 118 8.89 16.94 -6.98
C THR A 118 8.91 15.56 -7.64
N GLU A 119 7.91 15.22 -8.47
CA GLU A 119 7.70 13.92 -9.13
C GLU A 119 7.46 14.03 -10.65
N THR A 120 8.27 14.81 -11.39
CA THR A 120 8.34 14.68 -12.87
C THR A 120 9.18 13.48 -13.36
N THR A 121 9.76 12.76 -12.43
CA THR A 121 10.31 11.40 -12.57
C THR A 121 9.60 10.59 -11.49
N LEU A 122 9.24 9.33 -11.72
CA LEU A 122 8.96 8.44 -10.59
C LEU A 122 10.20 8.45 -9.68
N THR A 123 10.17 9.27 -8.63
CA THR A 123 11.24 9.47 -7.65
C THR A 123 10.94 8.76 -6.36
N SER A 124 9.73 8.20 -6.22
CA SER A 124 9.39 7.34 -5.11
C SER A 124 10.16 6.03 -5.23
N GLY A 125 11.21 5.89 -4.42
CA GLY A 125 11.92 4.63 -4.30
C GLY A 125 11.05 3.62 -3.54
N LEU A 126 11.31 2.34 -3.77
CA LEU A 126 10.82 1.25 -2.95
C LEU A 126 12.02 0.52 -2.37
N GLU A 127 12.09 0.45 -1.06
CA GLU A 127 13.08 -0.31 -0.31
C GLU A 127 12.39 -1.42 0.48
N MET A 128 12.63 -2.68 0.11
CA MET A 128 12.01 -3.83 0.76
C MET A 128 13.08 -4.77 1.33
N ILE A 129 12.94 -5.15 2.59
CA ILE A 129 13.78 -6.20 3.20
C ILE A 129 12.92 -7.43 3.40
N VAL A 130 13.37 -8.56 2.84
CA VAL A 130 12.71 -9.86 3.01
C VAL A 130 13.53 -10.72 3.95
N SER A 131 12.96 -11.06 5.10
CA SER A 131 13.57 -11.84 6.17
C SER A 131 12.99 -13.25 6.19
N PHE A 132 13.85 -14.27 6.10
CA PHE A 132 13.46 -15.68 6.05
C PHE A 132 13.81 -16.40 7.34
N ASP A 133 12.88 -17.21 7.82
CA ASP A 133 13.18 -18.21 8.84
C ASP A 133 14.20 -19.20 8.26
N CYS A 134 15.37 -19.27 8.89
CA CYS A 134 16.46 -20.15 8.49
C CYS A 134 16.63 -21.32 9.47
N THR A 135 15.65 -21.57 10.33
CA THR A 135 15.71 -22.62 11.35
C THR A 135 15.49 -24.01 10.76
N GLY A 136 15.79 -25.03 11.57
CA GLY A 136 15.64 -26.42 11.16
C GLY A 136 14.20 -26.84 10.84
N SER A 137 13.17 -26.12 11.32
CA SER A 137 11.77 -26.43 10.98
C SER A 137 11.45 -26.19 9.50
N MET A 138 12.21 -25.33 8.83
CA MET A 138 12.06 -25.10 7.40
C MET A 138 12.47 -26.30 6.53
N ASN A 139 13.06 -27.34 7.14
CA ASN A 139 13.39 -28.62 6.49
C ASN A 139 12.18 -29.56 6.33
N PHE A 140 11.02 -29.22 6.92
CA PHE A 140 9.81 -30.04 6.83
C PHE A 140 9.09 -29.83 5.48
N SER A 141 8.10 -30.69 5.20
CA SER A 141 7.35 -30.68 3.94
C SER A 141 6.64 -29.34 3.70
N ALA A 142 6.71 -28.86 2.46
CA ALA A 142 6.03 -27.67 1.98
C ALA A 142 4.49 -27.83 1.83
N THR A 143 3.99 -29.07 1.78
CA THR A 143 2.57 -29.36 1.56
C THR A 143 1.86 -29.79 2.85
N ALA A 144 0.60 -29.38 3.00
CA ALA A 144 -0.23 -29.76 4.13
C ALA A 144 -0.49 -31.29 4.13
N GLY A 145 -0.15 -31.98 5.23
CA GLY A 145 -0.59 -33.36 5.48
C GLY A 145 0.49 -34.44 5.67
N ASN A 146 1.78 -34.12 5.64
CA ASN A 146 2.84 -35.10 5.93
C ASN A 146 4.00 -34.50 6.75
N VAL A 147 3.81 -34.42 8.06
CA VAL A 147 4.81 -33.90 9.02
C VAL A 147 5.99 -34.88 9.22
N SER A 148 5.90 -36.11 8.69
CA SER A 148 6.84 -37.20 9.00
C SER A 148 7.37 -37.99 7.79
N ALA A 149 7.15 -37.53 6.55
CA ALA A 149 7.65 -38.21 5.35
C ALA A 149 8.85 -37.46 4.74
N PRO A 150 10.00 -38.12 4.48
CA PRO A 150 11.00 -37.57 3.58
C PRO A 150 10.49 -37.67 2.13
N VAL A 151 10.86 -36.66 1.33
CA VAL A 151 10.74 -36.54 -0.15
C VAL A 151 9.42 -35.95 -0.69
N GLY A 152 9.25 -34.65 -0.42
CA GLY A 152 8.55 -33.67 -1.25
C GLY A 152 9.37 -32.36 -1.27
N SER A 153 8.92 -31.28 -1.91
CA SER A 153 9.56 -29.96 -1.76
C SER A 153 9.56 -29.55 -0.28
N ARG A 154 10.69 -29.03 0.23
CA ARG A 154 10.77 -28.51 1.61
C ARG A 154 10.36 -27.04 1.64
N ARG A 155 9.89 -26.57 2.79
CA ARG A 155 9.47 -25.16 2.96
C ARG A 155 10.56 -24.18 2.56
N ILE A 156 11.82 -24.47 2.92
CA ILE A 156 12.96 -23.64 2.52
C ILE A 156 13.21 -23.65 1.01
N ASP A 157 13.01 -24.79 0.32
CA ASP A 157 13.17 -24.87 -1.13
C ASP A 157 12.12 -24.00 -1.82
N VAL A 158 10.88 -24.08 -1.35
CA VAL A 158 9.77 -23.28 -1.89
C VAL A 158 9.95 -21.80 -1.57
N ALA A 159 10.43 -21.45 -0.38
CA ALA A 159 10.74 -20.06 -0.03
C ALA A 159 11.85 -19.47 -0.90
N ARG A 160 12.87 -20.28 -1.23
CA ARG A 160 13.92 -19.91 -2.17
C ARG A 160 13.39 -19.73 -3.60
N GLU A 161 12.52 -20.61 -4.07
CA GLU A 161 11.88 -20.50 -5.39
C GLU A 161 10.97 -19.26 -5.47
N ALA A 162 10.15 -19.01 -4.45
CA ALA A 162 9.29 -17.83 -4.36
C ALA A 162 10.09 -16.51 -4.37
N LEU A 163 11.28 -16.49 -3.77
CA LEU A 163 12.24 -15.38 -3.89
C LEU A 163 12.68 -15.16 -5.33
N PHE A 164 13.00 -16.22 -6.08
CA PHE A 164 13.36 -16.08 -7.50
C PHE A 164 12.21 -15.52 -8.32
N ASP A 165 10.99 -15.99 -8.06
CA ASP A 165 9.80 -15.50 -8.74
C ASP A 165 9.55 -14.02 -8.43
N LEU A 166 9.65 -13.62 -7.16
CA LEU A 166 9.60 -12.22 -6.75
C LEU A 166 10.65 -11.39 -7.48
N LEU A 167 11.91 -11.84 -7.56
CA LEU A 167 12.98 -11.14 -8.28
C LEU A 167 12.68 -11.00 -9.79
N ASN A 168 12.02 -11.98 -10.41
CA ASN A 168 11.58 -11.90 -11.80
C ASN A 168 10.43 -10.88 -11.97
N VAL A 169 9.47 -10.85 -11.04
CA VAL A 169 8.41 -9.83 -11.01
C VAL A 169 9.01 -8.44 -10.86
N ILE A 170 9.99 -8.27 -9.98
CA ILE A 170 10.68 -6.99 -9.79
C ILE A 170 11.43 -6.59 -11.05
N GLU A 171 12.19 -7.49 -11.67
CA GLU A 171 12.94 -7.18 -12.90
C GLU A 171 12.01 -6.73 -14.03
N THR A 172 10.89 -7.43 -14.21
CA THR A 172 9.87 -7.07 -15.22
C THR A 172 9.17 -5.75 -14.90
N THR A 173 8.84 -5.52 -13.63
CA THR A 173 8.20 -4.28 -13.16
C THR A 173 9.17 -3.10 -13.19
N ALA A 174 10.45 -3.32 -12.93
CA ALA A 174 11.51 -2.30 -12.91
C ALA A 174 11.97 -1.87 -14.30
N ALA A 175 11.79 -2.70 -15.33
CA ALA A 175 12.23 -2.44 -16.70
C ALA A 175 11.84 -1.05 -17.28
N PRO A 176 10.63 -0.50 -17.04
CA PRO A 176 10.26 0.84 -17.50
C PRO A 176 10.83 2.00 -16.64
N TYR A 177 11.42 1.72 -15.47
CA TYR A 177 11.86 2.72 -14.50
C TYR A 177 13.40 2.92 -14.51
N PRO A 178 13.90 4.05 -14.00
CA PRO A 178 15.34 4.23 -13.80
C PRO A 178 15.93 3.14 -12.88
N PRO A 179 17.20 2.73 -13.09
CA PRO A 179 17.89 1.85 -12.15
C PRO A 179 17.92 2.44 -10.75
N GLY A 180 17.73 1.59 -9.73
CA GLY A 180 17.80 2.00 -8.32
C GLY A 180 16.46 2.40 -7.69
N ILE A 181 15.35 2.40 -8.45
CA ILE A 181 14.00 2.66 -7.91
C ILE A 181 13.57 1.55 -6.95
N PHE A 182 13.78 0.29 -7.33
CA PHE A 182 13.51 -0.86 -6.48
C PHE A 182 14.82 -1.35 -5.88
N LYS A 183 14.90 -1.40 -4.55
CA LYS A 183 16.01 -2.01 -3.83
C LYS A 183 15.48 -3.08 -2.90
N ILE A 184 16.07 -4.26 -2.99
CA ILE A 184 15.72 -5.40 -2.14
C ILE A 184 16.91 -5.77 -1.27
N GLY A 185 16.64 -6.06 -0.01
CA GLY A 185 17.56 -6.64 0.94
C GLY A 185 17.06 -8.01 1.37
N ILE A 186 17.99 -8.90 1.72
CA ILE A 186 17.67 -10.27 2.11
C ILE A 186 18.31 -10.55 3.45
N ASN A 187 17.48 -10.93 4.43
CA ASN A 187 17.92 -11.34 5.76
C ASN A 187 17.54 -12.80 6.01
N GLY A 188 18.38 -13.47 6.80
CA GLY A 188 18.07 -14.75 7.40
C GLY A 188 17.96 -14.60 8.90
N TYR A 189 17.00 -15.26 9.54
CA TYR A 189 16.87 -15.23 10.99
C TYR A 189 16.62 -16.60 11.61
N GLY A 190 17.03 -16.70 12.87
CA GLY A 190 16.76 -17.78 13.80
C GLY A 190 16.68 -17.15 15.18
N VAL A 191 17.55 -17.52 16.12
CA VAL A 191 17.67 -16.81 17.41
C VAL A 191 18.22 -15.40 17.17
N ASN A 192 19.25 -15.31 16.34
CA ASN A 192 19.87 -14.09 15.82
C ASN A 192 19.43 -13.82 14.38
N SER A 193 19.72 -12.64 13.85
CA SER A 193 19.56 -12.30 12.43
C SER A 193 20.92 -12.16 11.78
N VAL A 194 21.01 -12.57 10.51
CA VAL A 194 22.16 -12.35 9.64
C VAL A 194 21.68 -11.63 8.38
N ASN A 195 22.40 -10.57 8.03
CA ASN A 195 22.20 -9.88 6.77
C ASN A 195 22.88 -10.68 5.66
N LEU A 196 22.11 -11.21 4.73
CA LEU A 196 22.62 -11.99 3.59
C LEU A 196 22.93 -11.06 2.42
N GLN A 197 22.15 -9.99 2.25
CA GLN A 197 22.37 -8.98 1.22
C GLN A 197 21.76 -7.64 1.63
N ASP A 198 22.62 -6.61 1.69
CA ASP A 198 22.21 -5.21 1.81
C ASP A 198 21.28 -4.81 0.67
N LEU A 199 20.44 -3.79 0.91
CA LEU A 199 19.59 -3.19 -0.11
C LEU A 199 20.36 -2.91 -1.40
N THR A 200 19.96 -3.57 -2.48
CA THR A 200 20.53 -3.37 -3.82
C THR A 200 19.45 -3.45 -4.88
N SER A 201 19.66 -2.75 -6.00
CA SER A 201 18.83 -2.86 -7.20
C SER A 201 19.40 -3.86 -8.21
N ASP A 202 20.53 -4.49 -7.90
CA ASP A 202 21.18 -5.48 -8.76
C ASP A 202 20.53 -6.84 -8.54
N ILE A 203 19.62 -7.21 -9.46
CA ILE A 203 18.88 -8.46 -9.41
C ILE A 203 19.81 -9.67 -9.55
N ASP A 204 20.90 -9.58 -10.30
CA ASP A 204 21.84 -10.68 -10.45
C ASP A 204 22.63 -10.94 -9.17
N VAL A 205 23.00 -9.88 -8.44
CA VAL A 205 23.56 -10.00 -7.09
C VAL A 205 22.56 -10.69 -6.15
N LEU A 206 21.29 -10.27 -6.16
CA LEU A 206 20.25 -10.88 -5.33
C LEU A 206 20.06 -12.37 -5.66
N ARG A 207 19.97 -12.72 -6.94
CA ARG A 207 19.89 -14.11 -7.41
C ARG A 207 21.09 -14.94 -6.94
N ASN A 208 22.30 -14.36 -6.98
CA ASN A 208 23.51 -15.02 -6.50
C ASN A 208 23.49 -15.23 -4.98
N THR A 209 23.04 -14.23 -4.20
CA THR A 209 22.85 -14.37 -2.75
C THR A 209 21.86 -15.49 -2.44
N VAL A 210 20.69 -15.50 -3.07
CA VAL A 210 19.67 -16.55 -2.86
C VAL A 210 20.23 -17.94 -3.19
N ASN A 211 21.08 -18.07 -4.22
CA ASN A 211 21.69 -19.34 -4.58
C ASN A 211 22.79 -19.82 -3.61
N ASN A 212 23.56 -18.89 -3.03
CA ASN A 212 24.78 -19.21 -2.30
C ASN A 212 24.61 -19.17 -0.78
N GLU A 213 23.78 -18.26 -0.27
CA GLU A 213 23.62 -18.01 1.16
C GLU A 213 22.44 -18.79 1.78
N ILE A 214 21.42 -19.12 0.97
CA ILE A 214 20.30 -20.00 1.39
C ILE A 214 20.63 -21.43 0.99
N LEU A 215 21.10 -22.21 1.95
CA LEU A 215 21.59 -23.56 1.78
C LEU A 215 20.42 -24.52 1.55
N ILE A 216 20.54 -25.45 0.59
CA ILE A 216 19.50 -26.45 0.29
C ILE A 216 19.89 -27.87 0.71
N SER A 217 21.07 -28.12 1.26
CA SER A 217 21.48 -29.47 1.67
C SER A 217 21.98 -29.48 3.10
N GLN A 218 21.04 -29.37 4.03
CA GLN A 218 21.32 -29.42 5.46
C GLN A 218 20.71 -30.68 6.07
N ASN A 219 21.41 -31.25 7.06
CA ASN A 219 20.85 -32.33 7.86
C ASN A 219 19.72 -31.78 8.74
N SER A 220 18.81 -32.65 9.17
CA SER A 220 17.77 -32.29 10.12
C SER A 220 18.35 -31.60 11.36
N GLY A 221 17.83 -30.41 11.70
CA GLY A 221 18.27 -29.61 12.85
C GLY A 221 19.40 -28.61 12.59
N GLN A 222 19.92 -28.52 11.35
CA GLN A 222 20.87 -27.47 10.94
C GLN A 222 20.13 -26.25 10.37
N THR A 223 20.78 -25.09 10.41
CA THR A 223 20.24 -23.85 9.85
C THR A 223 20.55 -23.73 8.36
N PHE A 224 19.66 -23.05 7.65
CA PHE A 224 19.76 -22.88 6.20
C PHE A 224 20.51 -21.62 5.78
N CYS A 225 20.88 -20.77 6.72
CA CYS A 225 21.63 -19.54 6.47
C CYS A 225 22.87 -19.52 7.37
N GLY A 226 24.03 -19.19 6.80
CA GLY A 226 25.29 -19.15 7.54
C GLY A 226 25.23 -18.16 8.71
N GLY A 227 25.75 -18.56 9.88
CA GLY A 227 25.79 -17.70 11.07
C GLY A 227 24.46 -17.53 11.80
N VAL A 228 23.38 -18.20 11.36
CA VAL A 228 22.12 -18.25 12.11
C VAL A 228 22.17 -19.38 13.14
N ILE A 229 21.79 -19.06 14.38
CA ILE A 229 21.57 -20.01 15.47
C ILE A 229 20.15 -20.56 15.36
N ASN A 230 20.01 -21.89 15.43
CA ASN A 230 18.72 -22.55 15.36
C ASN A 230 17.82 -22.14 16.54
N GLY A 231 16.52 -21.94 16.30
CA GLY A 231 15.54 -21.36 17.22
C GLY A 231 14.78 -20.23 16.53
N THR A 232 13.48 -20.06 16.77
CA THR A 232 12.65 -19.13 15.98
C THR A 232 12.39 -17.86 16.77
N ASN A 233 12.94 -16.74 16.31
CA ASN A 233 12.68 -15.40 16.87
C ASN A 233 12.08 -14.52 15.77
N ILE A 234 10.76 -14.56 15.57
CA ILE A 234 10.12 -13.80 14.47
C ILE A 234 10.33 -12.29 14.68
N GLY A 235 10.36 -11.82 15.93
CA GLY A 235 10.60 -10.42 16.26
C GLY A 235 11.94 -9.91 15.72
N ILE A 236 13.02 -10.71 15.78
CA ILE A 236 14.32 -10.28 15.24
C ILE A 236 14.34 -10.15 13.73
N GLY A 237 13.48 -10.89 13.01
CA GLY A 237 13.30 -10.74 11.57
C GLY A 237 12.77 -9.36 11.17
N PHE A 238 11.99 -8.71 12.05
CA PHE A 238 11.54 -7.33 11.89
C PHE A 238 12.56 -6.32 12.41
N THR A 239 13.04 -6.51 13.64
CA THR A 239 13.92 -5.50 14.27
C THR A 239 15.24 -5.34 13.54
N SER A 240 15.80 -6.42 12.95
CA SER A 240 17.03 -6.30 12.15
C SER A 240 16.84 -5.45 10.90
N ALA A 241 15.65 -5.48 10.28
CA ALA A 241 15.31 -4.62 9.16
C ALA A 241 15.11 -3.16 9.61
N TYR A 242 14.51 -2.93 10.78
CA TYR A 242 14.38 -1.57 11.33
C TYR A 242 15.72 -0.98 11.72
N ASP A 243 16.58 -1.74 12.40
CA ASP A 243 17.94 -1.30 12.73
C ASP A 243 18.72 -0.93 11.46
N TYR A 244 18.51 -1.68 10.36
CA TYR A 244 19.07 -1.36 9.06
C TYR A 244 18.52 -0.04 8.50
N PHE A 245 17.20 0.17 8.54
CA PHE A 245 16.55 1.38 8.05
C PHE A 245 16.92 2.63 8.88
N ASP A 246 17.14 2.48 10.17
CA ASP A 246 17.60 3.53 11.07
C ASP A 246 19.06 3.90 10.79
N ALA A 247 19.91 2.88 10.56
CA ALA A 247 21.32 3.08 10.20
C ALA A 247 21.49 3.66 8.78
N ASN A 248 20.51 3.43 7.90
CA ASN A 248 20.52 3.86 6.50
C ASN A 248 19.24 4.63 6.18
N PRO A 249 19.11 5.92 6.54
CA PRO A 249 17.90 6.70 6.29
C PRO A 249 17.54 6.78 4.80
N ALA A 250 16.25 6.69 4.49
CA ALA A 250 15.76 6.67 3.11
C ALA A 250 15.94 8.04 2.45
N PRO A 251 16.16 8.08 1.12
CA PRO A 251 15.91 9.29 0.34
C PRO A 251 14.45 9.75 0.52
N PRO A 252 14.15 11.05 0.37
CA PRO A 252 12.78 11.55 0.38
C PRO A 252 11.88 10.74 -0.57
N ASN A 253 10.62 10.55 -0.18
CA ASN A 253 9.58 9.84 -0.95
C ASN A 253 9.85 8.33 -1.16
N THR A 254 10.74 7.71 -0.39
CA THR A 254 10.98 6.26 -0.49
C THR A 254 9.99 5.50 0.40
N LYS A 255 9.18 4.62 -0.21
CA LYS A 255 8.34 3.68 0.55
C LYS A 255 9.20 2.51 1.04
N ARG A 256 9.02 2.14 2.30
CA ARG A 256 9.73 1.04 2.94
C ARG A 256 8.79 -0.09 3.32
N ALA A 257 9.26 -1.32 3.14
CA ALA A 257 8.54 -2.51 3.55
C ALA A 257 9.49 -3.54 4.19
N VAL A 258 8.98 -4.25 5.19
CA VAL A 258 9.62 -5.43 5.77
C VAL A 258 8.68 -6.60 5.61
N VAL A 259 9.19 -7.70 5.04
CA VAL A 259 8.44 -8.94 4.83
C VAL A 259 9.13 -10.03 5.63
N VAL A 260 8.45 -10.62 6.61
CA VAL A 260 8.98 -11.73 7.41
C VAL A 260 8.23 -13.00 7.08
N ILE A 261 8.96 -14.03 6.66
CA ILE A 261 8.43 -15.35 6.33
C ILE A 261 8.81 -16.33 7.44
N THR A 262 7.85 -17.12 7.91
CA THR A 262 8.05 -18.14 8.96
C THR A 262 7.21 -19.38 8.71
N ASP A 263 7.67 -20.54 9.19
CA ASP A 263 6.87 -21.76 9.27
C ASP A 263 6.49 -22.15 10.70
N GLY A 264 6.90 -21.34 11.67
CA GLY A 264 6.97 -21.70 13.07
C GLY A 264 6.33 -20.68 14.00
N ALA A 265 6.25 -21.05 15.28
CA ALA A 265 5.95 -20.11 16.34
C ALA A 265 7.23 -19.54 16.92
N THR A 266 7.22 -18.24 17.19
CA THR A 266 8.32 -17.61 17.89
C THR A 266 8.47 -18.25 19.27
N ASN A 267 9.66 -18.77 19.56
CA ASN A 267 9.99 -19.50 20.79
C ASN A 267 11.25 -18.96 21.46
N THR A 268 11.89 -17.96 20.87
CA THR A 268 13.03 -17.25 21.42
C THR A 268 12.87 -15.74 21.37
N ARG A 269 13.54 -15.07 22.29
CA ARG A 269 13.66 -13.61 22.36
C ARG A 269 15.11 -13.23 22.58
N THR A 270 15.54 -12.18 21.91
CA THR A 270 16.82 -11.52 22.13
C THR A 270 16.62 -10.20 22.88
N PRO A 271 17.63 -9.73 23.64
CA PRO A 271 17.58 -8.40 24.23
C PRO A 271 17.45 -7.34 23.13
N TYR A 272 16.40 -6.52 23.22
CA TYR A 272 16.20 -5.37 22.33
C TYR A 272 15.65 -4.20 23.14
N ALA A 273 16.40 -3.10 23.23
CA ALA A 273 16.13 -2.04 24.20
C ALA A 273 14.79 -1.33 23.97
N ALA A 274 14.39 -1.14 22.70
CA ALA A 274 13.13 -0.49 22.36
C ALA A 274 11.91 -1.39 22.61
N CYS A 275 12.11 -2.71 22.79
CA CYS A 275 11.09 -3.65 23.20
C CYS A 275 11.41 -4.22 24.59
N PRO A 276 11.00 -3.56 25.68
CA PRO A 276 11.14 -4.11 27.01
C PRO A 276 10.22 -5.35 27.20
N PRO A 277 10.57 -6.28 28.09
CA PRO A 277 11.83 -6.37 28.83
C PRO A 277 13.01 -6.84 27.94
N SER A 278 14.17 -6.18 28.05
CA SER A 278 15.34 -6.47 27.22
C SER A 278 16.22 -7.55 27.88
N TYR A 279 15.88 -8.82 27.68
CA TYR A 279 16.68 -9.97 28.11
C TYR A 279 16.66 -11.09 27.06
N PHE A 280 17.60 -12.01 27.18
CA PHE A 280 17.67 -13.19 26.32
C PHE A 280 16.82 -14.32 26.90
N CYS A 281 15.93 -14.86 26.08
CA CYS A 281 15.04 -15.97 26.43
C CYS A 281 15.22 -17.08 25.39
N PRO A 282 15.97 -18.15 25.69
CA PRO A 282 16.19 -19.24 24.75
C PRO A 282 15.08 -20.30 24.80
N PHE A 283 14.89 -21.04 23.71
CA PHE A 283 13.96 -22.18 23.68
C PHE A 283 14.57 -23.42 24.35
N ASP A 284 15.89 -23.42 24.54
CA ASP A 284 16.69 -24.47 25.16
C ASP A 284 17.77 -23.84 26.05
N ASP A 285 17.86 -24.28 27.31
CA ASP A 285 18.81 -23.77 28.30
C ASP A 285 20.28 -23.91 27.85
N ASP A 286 20.58 -24.88 26.98
CA ASP A 286 21.92 -25.07 26.42
C ASP A 286 22.37 -23.85 25.58
N LEU A 287 21.44 -23.07 25.03
CA LEU A 287 21.75 -21.83 24.31
C LEU A 287 22.35 -20.76 25.22
N CYS A 288 22.10 -20.78 26.54
CA CYS A 288 22.72 -19.84 27.47
C CYS A 288 24.25 -19.98 27.52
N SER A 289 24.75 -21.16 27.17
CA SER A 289 26.19 -21.46 27.11
C SER A 289 26.74 -21.41 25.68
N ASN A 290 25.91 -21.04 24.70
CA ASN A 290 26.35 -20.97 23.30
C ASN A 290 27.39 -19.84 23.14
N PRO A 291 28.57 -20.10 22.53
CA PRO A 291 29.62 -19.10 22.34
C PRO A 291 29.16 -17.85 21.58
N GLU A 292 28.25 -17.99 20.62
CA GLU A 292 27.72 -16.88 19.84
C GLU A 292 26.76 -16.01 20.68
N VAL A 293 25.94 -16.63 21.54
CA VAL A 293 25.10 -15.89 22.51
C VAL A 293 25.97 -15.08 23.47
N ILE A 294 27.03 -15.70 24.00
CA ILE A 294 28.00 -15.03 24.87
C ILE A 294 28.75 -13.92 24.13
N ALA A 295 29.13 -14.13 22.87
CA ALA A 295 29.81 -13.14 22.04
C ALA A 295 28.92 -11.91 21.76
N ASN A 296 27.60 -12.10 21.68
CA ASN A 296 26.63 -11.01 21.57
C ASN A 296 26.36 -10.30 22.92
N GLY A 297 27.01 -10.72 24.01
CA GLY A 297 26.83 -10.13 25.34
C GLY A 297 25.46 -10.43 25.97
N TRP A 298 24.75 -11.42 25.43
CA TRP A 298 23.42 -11.79 25.92
C TRP A 298 23.55 -12.66 27.16
N SER A 299 22.76 -12.33 28.18
CA SER A 299 22.67 -13.14 29.40
C SER A 299 21.24 -13.65 29.55
N CYS A 300 21.12 -14.95 29.81
CA CYS A 300 19.83 -15.55 30.12
C CYS A 300 19.25 -14.93 31.39
N ALA A 301 17.96 -14.61 31.34
CA ALA A 301 17.25 -14.17 32.52
C ALA A 301 17.14 -15.37 33.49
N GLY A 302 17.93 -15.34 34.58
CA GLY A 302 17.82 -16.33 35.64
C GLY A 302 16.38 -16.38 36.17
N ASP A 303 15.84 -17.59 36.28
CA ASP A 303 14.50 -18.00 36.75
C ASP A 303 13.39 -18.19 35.70
N TYR A 304 13.56 -17.79 34.44
CA TYR A 304 12.69 -18.32 33.38
C TYR A 304 13.26 -19.67 32.97
N GLY A 305 12.58 -20.76 33.37
CA GLY A 305 12.82 -22.05 32.70
C GLY A 305 12.52 -21.94 31.19
N SER A 306 12.66 -23.05 30.47
CA SER A 306 12.48 -23.15 29.00
C SER A 306 11.13 -22.67 28.41
N ASP A 307 10.25 -22.00 29.16
CA ASP A 307 9.01 -21.39 28.67
C ASP A 307 9.23 -19.93 28.21
N CYS A 308 9.94 -19.79 27.09
CA CYS A 308 10.21 -18.49 26.44
C CYS A 308 9.15 -18.06 25.43
N ARG A 309 8.03 -18.79 25.34
CA ARG A 309 6.99 -18.53 24.34
C ARG A 309 6.30 -17.18 24.54
N MET A 310 5.82 -16.90 25.75
CA MET A 310 5.14 -15.63 26.03
C MET A 310 6.06 -14.41 25.86
N PRO A 311 7.29 -14.40 26.41
CA PRO A 311 8.25 -13.33 26.12
C PRO A 311 8.57 -13.16 24.63
N ALA A 312 8.64 -14.25 23.86
CA ALA A 312 8.86 -14.20 22.42
C ALA A 312 7.66 -13.59 21.68
N PHE A 313 6.43 -13.95 22.06
CA PHE A 313 5.21 -13.33 21.50
C PHE A 313 5.13 -11.84 21.83
N ASP A 314 5.47 -11.43 23.05
CA ASP A 314 5.47 -10.02 23.42
C ASP A 314 6.57 -9.24 22.68
N TYR A 315 7.69 -9.89 22.36
CA TYR A 315 8.71 -9.28 21.50
C TYR A 315 8.19 -9.10 20.07
N LEU A 316 7.55 -10.12 19.49
CA LEU A 316 6.93 -10.05 18.17
C LEU A 316 5.85 -8.96 18.10
N LYS A 317 4.97 -8.86 19.11
CA LYS A 317 3.97 -7.79 19.20
C LYS A 317 4.62 -6.41 19.14
N CYS A 318 5.63 -6.19 19.98
CA CYS A 318 6.34 -4.91 20.03
C CYS A 318 7.02 -4.58 18.69
N ALA A 319 7.65 -5.57 18.05
CA ALA A 319 8.30 -5.40 16.76
C ALA A 319 7.31 -5.09 15.63
N LEU A 320 6.17 -5.78 15.58
CA LEU A 320 5.16 -5.57 14.53
C LEU A 320 4.35 -4.29 14.72
N ALA A 321 3.99 -3.97 15.96
CA ALA A 321 3.22 -2.78 16.29
C ALA A 321 3.98 -1.52 15.87
N ASP A 322 3.28 -0.55 15.30
CA ASP A 322 3.85 0.77 15.06
C ASP A 322 3.72 1.68 16.28
N THR A 323 4.29 2.88 16.17
CA THR A 323 4.25 3.87 17.25
C THR A 323 2.85 4.45 17.52
N ASP A 324 1.88 4.18 16.65
CA ASP A 324 0.50 4.68 16.75
C ASP A 324 -0.51 3.59 17.17
N THR A 325 -0.10 2.33 17.18
CA THR A 325 -0.91 1.16 17.59
C THR A 325 -0.90 0.99 19.12
N ASP A 326 -1.95 0.38 19.69
CA ASP A 326 -2.01 0.02 21.12
C ASP A 326 -1.91 -1.51 21.30
N PRO A 327 -0.92 -2.04 22.05
CA PRO A 327 0.21 -1.34 22.68
C PRO A 327 1.18 -0.75 21.67
N ILE A 328 1.80 0.37 22.07
CA ILE A 328 2.82 1.08 21.30
C ILE A 328 3.97 0.12 20.99
N GLY A 329 4.25 -0.03 19.70
CA GLY A 329 5.43 -0.76 19.22
C GLY A 329 6.54 0.17 18.74
N ILE A 330 7.46 -0.41 17.98
CA ILE A 330 8.68 0.25 17.53
C ILE A 330 8.73 0.49 16.01
N ARG A 331 7.80 -0.09 15.25
CA ARG A 331 7.77 0.08 13.79
C ARG A 331 7.42 1.54 13.48
N ASP A 332 8.19 2.16 12.59
CA ASP A 332 7.80 3.46 12.02
C ASP A 332 6.49 3.28 11.24
N PRO A 333 5.44 4.08 11.49
CA PRO A 333 4.16 3.99 10.77
C PRO A 333 4.29 4.06 9.23
N GLU A 334 5.35 4.69 8.71
CA GLU A 334 5.60 4.80 7.27
C GLU A 334 6.19 3.50 6.66
N VAL A 335 6.70 2.59 7.49
CA VAL A 335 7.24 1.29 7.08
C VAL A 335 6.14 0.23 7.12
N SER A 336 5.80 -0.35 5.97
CA SER A 336 4.82 -1.45 5.92
C SER A 336 5.43 -2.76 6.45
N GLY A 337 4.75 -3.43 7.38
CA GLY A 337 5.21 -4.67 8.00
C GLY A 337 4.32 -5.85 7.60
N TYR A 338 4.85 -6.80 6.84
CA TYR A 338 4.15 -7.99 6.38
C TYR A 338 4.65 -9.23 7.11
N LEU A 339 3.73 -10.05 7.63
CA LEU A 339 4.05 -11.35 8.22
C LEU A 339 3.39 -12.46 7.39
N ILE A 340 4.19 -13.42 6.94
CA ILE A 340 3.75 -14.56 6.14
C ILE A 340 4.07 -15.85 6.88
N LYS A 341 3.04 -16.61 7.24
CA LYS A 341 3.13 -17.95 7.83
C LYS A 341 2.82 -19.01 6.78
N ILE A 342 3.76 -19.95 6.56
CA ILE A 342 3.72 -20.98 5.49
C ILE A 342 3.62 -22.42 6.01
N ALA A 343 2.89 -22.63 7.10
CA ALA A 343 2.63 -23.95 7.64
C ALA A 343 1.44 -23.93 8.61
N ASN A 344 0.70 -25.04 8.63
CA ASN A 344 -0.27 -25.29 9.69
C ASN A 344 0.47 -25.76 10.96
N ILE A 345 0.38 -24.98 12.04
CA ILE A 345 0.94 -25.34 13.35
C ILE A 345 -0.24 -25.63 14.24
N PHE A 346 -0.50 -26.90 14.53
CA PHE A 346 -1.59 -27.23 15.44
C PHE A 346 -1.24 -26.82 16.87
N GLY A 347 -2.01 -25.91 17.46
CA GLY A 347 -1.89 -25.59 18.89
C GLY A 347 -2.22 -24.14 19.25
N PRO A 348 -2.13 -23.79 20.55
CA PRO A 348 -2.40 -22.43 21.04
C PRO A 348 -1.46 -21.39 20.41
N ASP A 349 -0.25 -21.79 20.04
CA ASP A 349 0.75 -20.92 19.43
C ASP A 349 0.27 -20.35 18.08
N GLU A 350 -0.49 -21.12 17.31
CA GLU A 350 -1.07 -20.65 16.05
C GLU A 350 -2.09 -19.54 16.27
N THR A 351 -2.97 -19.69 17.26
CA THR A 351 -3.95 -18.64 17.59
C THR A 351 -3.24 -17.35 17.99
N PHE A 352 -2.17 -17.44 18.79
CA PHE A 352 -1.40 -16.26 19.17
C PHE A 352 -0.73 -15.55 17.99
N ILE A 353 -0.09 -16.29 17.07
CA ILE A 353 0.53 -15.67 15.89
C ILE A 353 -0.53 -15.04 14.99
N GLN A 354 -1.65 -15.73 14.78
CA GLN A 354 -2.74 -15.19 13.96
C GLN A 354 -3.30 -13.91 14.58
N ASP A 355 -3.55 -13.89 15.90
CA ASP A 355 -4.05 -12.71 16.59
C ASP A 355 -3.06 -11.54 16.49
N ILE A 356 -1.77 -11.79 16.69
CA ILE A 356 -0.72 -10.78 16.58
C ILE A 356 -0.61 -10.27 15.13
N GLY A 357 -0.50 -11.17 14.16
CA GLY A 357 -0.38 -10.81 12.75
C GLY A 357 -1.57 -10.00 12.26
N ASN A 358 -2.79 -10.45 12.54
CA ASN A 358 -4.01 -9.75 12.12
C ASN A 358 -4.19 -8.37 12.77
N HIS A 359 -3.60 -8.14 13.94
CA HIS A 359 -3.78 -6.90 14.67
C HIS A 359 -2.67 -5.86 14.39
N TYR A 360 -1.41 -6.30 14.28
CA TYR A 360 -0.26 -5.38 14.27
C TYR A 360 0.46 -5.30 12.91
N ALA A 361 0.36 -6.32 12.05
CA ALA A 361 0.96 -6.26 10.73
C ALA A 361 0.12 -5.36 9.80
N THR A 362 0.77 -4.74 8.81
CA THR A 362 0.07 -4.10 7.69
C THR A 362 -0.85 -5.11 7.00
N LYS A 363 -0.35 -6.34 6.83
CA LYS A 363 -1.12 -7.49 6.37
C LYS A 363 -0.48 -8.78 6.84
N PHE A 364 -1.33 -9.73 7.25
CA PHE A 364 -0.91 -11.05 7.68
C PHE A 364 -1.44 -12.10 6.70
N TYR A 365 -0.53 -12.94 6.21
CA TYR A 365 -0.83 -14.06 5.33
C TYR A 365 -0.60 -15.36 6.10
N ASN A 366 -1.62 -16.20 6.15
CA ASN A 366 -1.54 -17.52 6.76
C ASN A 366 -1.94 -18.56 5.71
N THR A 367 -0.98 -19.31 5.21
CA THR A 367 -1.21 -20.45 4.32
C THR A 367 -0.72 -21.75 4.97
N ASP A 368 -1.47 -22.81 4.71
CA ASP A 368 -1.12 -24.17 5.09
C ASP A 368 -0.15 -24.82 4.08
N ASP A 369 0.00 -24.22 2.88
CA ASP A 369 0.82 -24.71 1.78
C ASP A 369 1.85 -23.65 1.39
N ALA A 370 3.13 -24.00 1.51
CA ALA A 370 4.20 -23.07 1.16
C ALA A 370 4.21 -22.72 -0.34
N SER A 371 3.56 -23.50 -1.21
CA SER A 371 3.49 -23.22 -2.65
C SER A 371 2.77 -21.92 -3.00
N ASP A 372 1.91 -21.40 -2.11
CA ASP A 372 1.25 -20.09 -2.30
C ASP A 372 2.21 -18.91 -2.09
N LEU A 373 3.43 -19.15 -1.57
CA LEU A 373 4.35 -18.07 -1.19
C LEU A 373 4.78 -17.20 -2.36
N SER A 374 4.88 -17.75 -3.58
CA SER A 374 5.23 -16.99 -4.79
C SER A 374 4.17 -15.95 -5.12
N ASP A 375 2.89 -16.36 -5.10
CA ASP A 375 1.75 -15.47 -5.33
C ASP A 375 1.64 -14.43 -4.20
N ILE A 376 1.80 -14.85 -2.94
CA ILE A 376 1.75 -13.94 -1.78
C ILE A 376 2.84 -12.85 -1.86
N LEU A 377 4.07 -13.22 -2.21
CA LEU A 377 5.17 -12.25 -2.33
C LEU A 377 4.95 -11.30 -3.50
N THR A 378 4.37 -11.78 -4.60
CA THR A 378 3.97 -10.96 -5.74
C THR A 378 2.90 -9.95 -5.32
N ASP A 379 1.84 -10.40 -4.64
CA ASP A 379 0.78 -9.53 -4.12
C ASP A 379 1.33 -8.44 -3.19
N VAL A 380 2.24 -8.80 -2.28
CA VAL A 380 2.89 -7.84 -1.38
C VAL A 380 3.70 -6.81 -2.16
N PHE A 381 4.47 -7.25 -3.15
CA PHE A 381 5.27 -6.34 -3.97
C PHE A 381 4.41 -5.37 -4.79
N GLU A 382 3.34 -5.85 -5.41
CA GLU A 382 2.39 -5.03 -6.15
C GLU A 382 1.72 -3.99 -5.23
N GLU A 383 1.24 -4.41 -4.06
CA GLU A 383 0.61 -3.53 -3.07
C GLU A 383 1.55 -2.40 -2.63
N VAL A 384 2.79 -2.73 -2.24
CA VAL A 384 3.79 -1.72 -1.83
C VAL A 384 4.17 -0.80 -2.98
N SER A 385 4.24 -1.34 -4.21
CA SER A 385 4.52 -0.55 -5.40
C SER A 385 3.40 0.44 -5.70
N GLU A 386 2.13 0.01 -5.65
CA GLU A 386 0.98 0.90 -5.84
C GLU A 386 0.94 2.03 -4.81
N GLU A 387 1.29 1.75 -3.55
CA GLU A 387 1.39 2.76 -2.50
C GLU A 387 2.51 3.78 -2.77
N ALA A 388 3.64 3.33 -3.30
CA ALA A 388 4.78 4.20 -3.63
C ALA A 388 4.45 5.20 -4.76
N PHE A 389 3.56 4.84 -5.69
CA PHE A 389 3.35 5.58 -6.95
C PHE A 389 1.97 6.29 -7.09
N ARG A 390 1.37 6.74 -5.97
CA ARG A 390 0.01 7.35 -5.95
C ARG A 390 -0.13 8.68 -6.72
N ILE A 391 -0.76 8.65 -7.90
CA ILE A 391 -1.29 9.85 -8.60
C ILE A 391 -2.69 10.21 -8.05
N ARG A 392 -2.95 11.50 -7.74
CA ARG A 392 -4.26 11.99 -7.24
C ARG A 392 -5.10 12.66 -8.35
N LEU A 393 -6.26 12.10 -8.68
CA LEU A 393 -7.23 12.68 -9.64
C LEU A 393 -8.44 13.29 -8.91
N ARG A 394 -8.85 14.52 -9.26
CA ARG A 394 -10.04 15.17 -8.67
C ARG A 394 -10.94 15.85 -9.72
N ARG A 395 -12.22 15.51 -9.71
CA ARG A 395 -13.25 16.22 -10.49
C ARG A 395 -13.73 17.44 -9.70
N GLU A 396 -13.66 18.63 -10.28
CA GLU A 396 -14.23 19.84 -9.71
C GLU A 396 -15.53 20.20 -10.44
N ASN A 397 -16.63 20.31 -9.70
CA ASN A 397 -17.80 20.99 -10.23
C ASN A 397 -17.52 22.50 -10.17
N PRO A 398 -17.83 23.27 -11.23
CA PRO A 398 -17.62 24.71 -11.25
C PRO A 398 -18.41 25.45 -10.16
#